data_AF-I0AJD8-F1
#
_entry.id   AF-I0AJD8-F1
#
_cell.length_a   1.000
_cell.length_b   1.000
_cell.length_c   1.000
_cell.angle_alpha   90.00
_cell.angle_beta   90.00
_cell.angle_gamma   90.00
#
_symmetry.space_group_name_H-M   'P 1'
#
loop_
_entity.id
_entity.type
_entity.pdbx_description
1 polymer ?
#
loop_
_entity_poly.entity_id
_entity_poly.type
_entity_poly.pdbx_seq_one_letter_code
_entity_poly.pdbx_strand_id
1 'polypeptide(L)'
;MKSLAVVWKRNPVLGACPSCKSLNTLKRSHSRNTKEKLINRLGFYHTFRCRSCGWRGYLSTFSFTLHSLKALLMYAAIIAFAVIITYQVIVRIF
;
A
#
# COMPACT_ATOMS: atom_id res chain seq x y z
N MET A 1 10.11 -19.17 -6.38
CA MET A 1 8.95 -19.13 -5.47
C MET A 1 8.58 -17.67 -5.20
N LYS A 2 7.43 -17.19 -5.70
CA LYS A 2 7.00 -15.78 -5.51
C LYS A 2 6.17 -15.70 -4.22
N SER A 3 6.67 -14.98 -3.22
CA SER A 3 6.00 -14.79 -1.93
C SER A 3 4.64 -14.10 -2.13
N LEU A 4 3.57 -14.75 -1.70
CA LEU A 4 2.17 -14.25 -1.68
C LEU A 4 1.96 -13.21 -0.57
N ALA A 5 2.89 -12.28 -0.39
CA ALA A 5 2.70 -11.17 0.53
C ALA A 5 1.81 -10.13 -0.16
N VAL A 6 0.50 -10.20 0.09
CA VAL A 6 -0.53 -9.25 -0.39
C VAL A 6 -0.17 -7.82 -0.01
N VAL A 7 0.60 -7.67 1.07
CA VAL A 7 1.07 -6.40 1.61
C VAL A 7 2.59 -6.45 1.74
N TRP A 8 3.29 -5.74 0.85
CA TRP A 8 4.73 -5.54 0.98
C TRP A 8 5.01 -4.15 1.55
N LYS A 9 5.52 -4.10 2.78
CA LYS A 9 6.02 -2.87 3.40
C LYS A 9 7.32 -2.47 2.71
N ARG A 10 7.29 -1.44 1.85
CA ARG A 10 8.53 -0.88 1.32
C ARG A 10 9.15 0.00 2.39
N ASN A 11 10.48 -0.10 2.55
CA ASN A 11 11.26 0.84 3.36
C ASN A 11 11.75 1.98 2.45
N PRO A 12 11.05 3.12 2.38
CA PRO A 12 11.43 4.25 1.52
C PRO A 12 12.78 4.88 1.90
N VAL A 13 13.33 4.58 3.09
CA VAL A 13 14.67 4.98 3.52
C VAL A 13 15.76 4.43 2.60
N LEU A 14 15.53 3.24 2.04
CA LEU A 14 16.44 2.55 1.12
C LEU A 14 16.23 2.97 -0.35
N GLY A 15 15.27 3.86 -0.61
CA GLY A 15 14.95 4.34 -1.96
C GLY A 15 15.91 5.43 -2.44
N ALA A 16 15.90 5.66 -3.76
CA ALA A 16 16.52 6.84 -4.36
C ALA A 16 15.68 8.09 -4.08
N CYS A 17 16.33 9.23 -3.82
CA CYS A 17 15.63 10.51 -3.74
C CYS A 17 15.05 10.88 -5.12
N PRO A 18 13.78 11.32 -5.24
CA PRO A 18 13.19 11.68 -6.53
C PRO A 18 13.85 12.92 -7.18
N SER A 19 14.48 13.79 -6.38
CA SER A 19 15.11 15.01 -6.89
C SER A 19 16.57 14.80 -7.31
N CYS A 20 17.40 14.21 -6.44
CA CYS A 20 18.84 14.06 -6.69
C CYS A 20 19.29 12.62 -6.97
N LYS A 21 18.36 11.64 -6.98
CA LYS A 21 18.60 10.20 -7.20
C LYS A 21 19.62 9.55 -6.26
N SER A 22 20.09 10.26 -5.22
CA SER A 22 21.05 9.69 -4.27
C SER A 22 20.40 8.61 -3.40
N LEU A 23 21.03 7.45 -3.36
CA LEU A 23 20.61 6.29 -2.58
C LEU A 23 20.87 6.52 -1.08
N ASN A 24 20.04 5.94 -0.21
CA ASN A 24 20.19 5.96 1.26
C ASN A 24 20.30 7.34 1.93
N THR A 25 19.86 8.40 1.25
CA THR A 25 19.90 9.78 1.77
C THR A 25 18.58 10.24 2.38
N LEU A 26 17.54 9.40 2.33
CA LEU A 26 16.18 9.71 2.80
C LEU A 26 16.06 9.44 4.31
N LYS A 27 15.71 10.48 5.07
CA LYS A 27 15.42 10.37 6.51
C LYS A 27 13.96 10.75 6.79
N ARG A 28 13.32 10.05 7.75
CA ARG A 28 11.96 10.38 8.19
C ARG A 28 11.95 11.76 8.84
N SER A 29 11.04 12.63 8.41
CA SER A 29 10.84 13.96 9.00
C SER A 29 9.58 13.98 9.86
N HIS A 30 9.59 14.78 10.93
CA HIS A 30 8.40 14.98 11.76
C HIS A 30 7.41 15.93 11.08
N SER A 31 6.13 15.60 11.23
CA SER A 31 4.99 16.46 10.90
C SER A 31 5.05 17.76 11.71
N ARG A 32 4.94 18.92 11.05
CA ARG A 32 4.89 20.22 11.75
C ARG A 32 3.46 20.76 11.86
N ASN A 33 2.61 20.47 10.89
CA ASN A 33 1.22 20.94 10.88
C ASN A 33 0.22 19.85 11.31
N THR A 34 -0.94 20.28 11.81
CA THR A 34 -2.07 19.42 12.18
C THR A 34 -2.61 18.65 10.96
N LYS A 35 -2.66 19.29 9.79
CA LYS A 35 -3.00 18.63 8.51
C LYS A 35 -2.01 17.51 8.15
N GLU A 36 -0.72 17.74 8.34
CA GLU A 36 0.32 16.73 8.11
C GLU A 36 0.25 15.58 9.13
N LYS A 37 -0.22 15.87 10.35
CA LYS A 37 -0.41 14.88 11.42
C LYS A 37 -1.59 13.97 11.12
N LEU A 38 -2.66 14.53 10.57
CA LEU A 38 -3.84 13.78 10.12
C LEU A 38 -3.47 12.85 8.96
N ILE A 39 -2.75 13.36 7.95
CA ILE A 39 -2.29 12.56 6.81
C ILE A 39 -1.30 11.46 7.25
N ASN A 40 -0.41 11.73 8.20
CA ASN A 40 0.49 10.71 8.74
C ASN A 40 -0.21 9.64 9.59
N ARG A 41 -1.35 9.95 10.21
CA ARG A 41 -2.12 9.00 11.04
C ARG A 41 -3.07 8.16 10.20
N LEU A 42 -3.76 8.78 9.26
CA LEU A 42 -4.78 8.13 8.43
C LEU A 42 -4.22 7.57 7.12
N GLY A 43 -3.15 8.16 6.61
CA GLY A 43 -2.57 7.79 5.33
C GLY A 43 -1.40 6.82 5.48
N PHE A 44 -1.23 5.94 4.48
CA PHE A 44 -0.04 5.10 4.29
C PHE A 44 1.20 5.89 3.82
N TYR A 45 1.14 7.22 3.92
CA TYR A 45 2.15 8.17 3.44
C TYR A 45 2.88 8.76 4.63
N HIS A 46 4.21 8.72 4.59
CA HIS A 46 5.04 9.39 5.58
C HIS A 46 5.88 10.47 4.91
N THR A 47 6.16 11.53 5.66
CA THR A 47 6.99 12.64 5.18
C THR A 47 8.46 12.29 5.34
N PHE A 48 9.22 12.41 4.24
CA PHE A 48 10.66 12.18 4.21
C PHE A 48 11.39 13.46 3.77
N ARG A 49 12.64 13.55 4.23
CA ARG A 49 13.58 14.60 3.81
C ARG A 49 14.86 13.96 3.29
N CYS A 50 15.37 14.46 2.18
CA CYS A 50 16.67 14.06 1.65
C CYS A 50 17.79 14.90 2.30
N ARG A 51 18.87 14.25 2.75
CA ARG A 51 20.02 14.92 3.38
C ARG A 51 20.92 15.63 2.36
N SER A 52 20.99 15.14 1.12
CA SER A 52 21.88 15.68 0.09
C SER A 52 21.31 16.93 -0.58
N CYS A 53 20.08 16.87 -1.09
CA CYS A 53 19.45 17.99 -1.81
C CYS A 53 18.42 18.77 -0.99
N GLY A 54 18.11 18.34 0.23
CA GLY A 54 17.11 19.00 1.08
C GLY A 54 15.65 18.78 0.68
N TRP A 55 15.38 17.99 -0.38
CA TRP A 55 14.02 17.68 -0.85
C TRP A 55 13.14 17.17 0.28
N ARG A 56 11.89 17.64 0.32
CA ARG A 56 10.87 17.24 1.30
C ARG A 56 9.60 16.84 0.57
N GLY A 57 9.08 15.66 0.88
CA GLY A 57 7.84 15.19 0.28
C GLY A 57 7.27 13.97 0.98
N TYR A 58 6.12 13.51 0.50
CA TYR A 58 5.43 12.35 1.01
C TYR A 58 5.80 11.12 0.18
N LEU A 59 6.20 10.04 0.85
CA LEU A 59 6.43 8.75 0.21
C LEU A 59 5.47 7.74 0.84
N SER A 60 4.81 6.95 -0.01
CA SER A 60 3.97 5.83 0.43
C SER A 60 4.85 4.70 0.97
N THR A 61 4.61 4.29 2.20
CA THR A 61 5.26 3.11 2.81
C THR A 61 4.61 1.81 2.31
N PHE A 62 3.38 1.92 1.80
CA PHE A 62 2.59 0.82 1.33
C PHE A 62 2.51 0.88 -0.20
N SER A 63 3.12 -0.09 -0.88
CA SER A 63 2.83 -0.31 -2.29
C SER A 63 1.77 -1.40 -2.38
N PHE A 64 0.50 -1.01 -2.53
CA PHE A 64 -0.50 -1.94 -3.03
C PHE A 64 -0.12 -2.25 -4.47
N THR A 65 0.48 -3.41 -4.70
CA THR A 65 0.70 -3.88 -6.07
C THR A 65 -0.68 -4.08 -6.67
N LEU A 66 -1.04 -3.35 -7.74
CA LEU A 66 -2.34 -3.49 -8.42
C LEU A 66 -2.65 -4.96 -8.78
N HIS A 67 -1.61 -5.76 -9.04
CA HIS A 67 -1.71 -7.21 -9.22
C HIS A 67 -2.28 -7.96 -8.00
N SER A 68 -1.92 -7.57 -6.78
CA SER A 68 -2.46 -8.16 -5.54
C SER A 68 -3.94 -7.84 -5.36
N LEU A 69 -4.37 -6.63 -5.73
CA LEU A 69 -5.78 -6.24 -5.70
C LEU A 69 -6.61 -7.05 -6.70
N LYS A 70 -6.10 -7.24 -7.93
CA LYS A 70 -6.75 -8.06 -8.95
C LYS A 70 -6.92 -9.51 -8.49
N ALA A 71 -5.91 -10.10 -7.86
CA ALA A 71 -6.00 -11.44 -7.31
C ALA A 71 -7.06 -11.55 -6.21
N LEU A 72 -7.10 -10.58 -5.29
CA LEU A 72 -8.05 -10.57 -4.18
C LEU A 72 -9.50 -10.45 -4.68
N LEU A 73 -9.75 -9.58 -5.66
CA LEU A 73 -11.06 -9.47 -6.32
C LEU A 73 -11.47 -10.76 -7.04
N MET A 74 -10.52 -11.44 -7.69
CA MET A 74 -10.80 -12.72 -8.35
C MET A 74 -11.23 -13.79 -7.35
N TYR A 75 -10.54 -13.93 -6.22
CA TYR A 75 -10.95 -14.85 -5.16
C TYR A 75 -12.31 -14.48 -4.54
N ALA A 76 -12.56 -13.20 -4.30
CA ALA A 76 -13.85 -12.72 -3.80
C ALA A 76 -15.00 -13.08 -4.76
N ALA A 77 -14.78 -12.93 -6.08
CA ALA A 77 -15.76 -13.30 -7.10
C ALA A 77 -16.05 -14.80 -7.11
N ILE A 78 -15.03 -15.65 -6.96
CA ILE A 78 -15.19 -17.12 -6.88
C ILE A 78 -16.03 -17.50 -5.66
N ILE A 79 -15.74 -16.92 -4.49
CA ILE A 79 -16.49 -17.19 -3.26
C ILE A 79 -17.94 -16.74 -3.43
N ALA A 80 -18.18 -15.54 -3.97
CA ALA A 80 -19.53 -15.05 -4.23
C ALA A 80 -20.31 -15.97 -5.18
N PHE A 81 -19.67 -16.43 -6.26
CA PHE A 81 -20.28 -17.39 -7.18
C PHE A 81 -20.64 -18.71 -6.50
N ALA A 82 -19.73 -19.27 -5.69
CA ALA A 82 -19.98 -20.49 -4.95
C ALA A 82 -21.18 -20.34 -4.00
N VAL A 83 -21.25 -19.22 -3.26
CA VAL A 83 -22.36 -18.92 -2.35
C VAL A 83 -23.69 -18.78 -3.11
N ILE A 84 -23.69 -18.10 -4.26
CA ILE A 84 -24.91 -17.94 -5.07
C ILE A 84 -25.41 -19.30 -5.57
N ILE A 85 -24.50 -20.15 -6.06
CA ILE A 85 -24.86 -21.48 -6.57
C ILE A 85 -25.40 -22.36 -5.44
N THR A 86 -24.73 -22.41 -4.29
CA THR A 86 -25.20 -23.23 -3.16
C THR A 86 -26.54 -22.73 -2.63
N TYR A 87 -26.74 -21.42 -2.55
CA TYR A 87 -28.02 -20.83 -2.14
C TYR A 87 -29.16 -21.19 -3.12
N GLN A 88 -28.91 -21.05 -4.43
CA GLN A 88 -29.88 -21.44 -5.47
C GLN A 88 -30.24 -22.93 -5.40
N VAL A 89 -29.27 -23.80 -5.14
CA VAL A 89 -29.50 -25.25 -5.03
C VAL A 89 -30.36 -25.57 -3.81
N ILE A 90 -30.06 -24.98 -2.65
CA ILE A 90 -30.83 -25.23 -1.41
C ILE A 90 -32.29 -24.78 -1.57
N VAL A 91 -32.51 -23.55 -2.07
CA VAL A 91 -33.87 -22.98 -2.25
C VAL A 91 -34.70 -23.70 -3.30
N ARG A 92 -34.07 -24.41 -4.24
CA ARG A 92 -34.77 -25.08 -5.36
C ARG A 92 -34.98 -26.57 -5.13
N ILE A 93 -34.20 -27.18 -4.23
CA ILE A 93 -34.35 -28.58 -3.81
C ILE A 93 -35.29 -28.72 -2.62
N PHE A 94 -35.29 -27.75 -1.71
CA PHE A 94 -36.12 -27.70 -0.51
C PHE A 94 -37.29 -26.74 -0.71
#